data_AF-A0A1Y4N209-F1
#
_entry.id   AF-A0A1Y4N209-F1
#
_cell.length_a   1.000
_cell.length_b   1.000
_cell.length_c   1.000
_cell.angle_alpha   90.00
_cell.angle_beta   90.00
_cell.angle_gamma   90.00
#
_symmetry.space_group_name_H-M   'P 1'
#
loop_
_entity.id
_entity.type
_entity.pdbx_description
1 polymer ?
#
loop_
_entity_poly.entity_id
_entity_poly.type
_entity_poly.pdbx_seq_one_letter_code
_entity_poly.pdbx_strand_id
1 'polypeptide(L)'
;MGIYNTNYENYSQSQLTALFSSDTWKSLSFSQRLNACQEVENRYAAENNVHPCTITYQPMNGACYGWQNGNTICLNSYLLQDGQFCTDYKDSYGNVQSIRTDVLAPGWNTLDTVFHEGTHGIQEQSGRMPSTYISPEMDGDLYRIQGIEKEAYANGQIRTLEALSNYEKEVGHMDPERSEYIASIKADSFQAALIDASQNYNDPNIEQTLQTVINDRENGISRTNTSESYDAINNLCDDYGIHSSADVSTVSSTQTIQPDSENSETEVQLDDGLSHTDHEASIAYQLDDGLLDSSTTETTTANTAETPSYEDGSEEFDTTYSSDETLNDDGFDNFTFDNATPEQDDGFSYSDTTSDYGSTEQSYISDGLDDSLGTDSVSSSDVDSTASNESGYSE
;
A
#
# COMPACT_ATOMS: atom_id res chain seq x y z
N MET A 1 23.75 8.99 -3.91
CA MET A 1 23.03 8.35 -2.80
C MET A 1 23.89 7.25 -2.20
N GLY A 2 23.60 6.82 -0.97
CA GLY A 2 24.09 5.52 -0.49
C GLY A 2 23.28 4.42 -1.16
N ILE A 3 23.93 3.32 -1.56
CA ILE A 3 23.29 2.14 -2.14
C ILE A 3 23.62 0.98 -1.20
N TYR A 4 22.63 0.15 -0.86
CA TYR A 4 22.88 -1.06 -0.08
C TYR A 4 23.44 -2.14 -1.00
N ASN A 5 24.62 -2.68 -0.70
CA ASN A 5 25.23 -3.73 -1.53
C ASN A 5 24.34 -4.98 -1.54
N THR A 6 23.99 -5.46 -2.74
CA THR A 6 23.24 -6.70 -2.96
C THR A 6 24.03 -7.65 -3.86
N ASN A 7 23.61 -8.92 -3.91
CA ASN A 7 24.15 -9.88 -4.88
C ASN A 7 23.60 -9.69 -6.31
N TYR A 8 22.74 -8.67 -6.54
CA TYR A 8 21.96 -8.49 -7.76
C TYR A 8 22.23 -7.15 -8.49
N GLU A 9 23.19 -6.34 -8.01
CA GLU A 9 23.63 -5.07 -8.62
C GLU A 9 23.91 -5.15 -10.14
N ASN A 10 24.32 -6.33 -10.62
CA ASN A 10 24.70 -6.59 -12.03
C ASN A 10 23.55 -7.16 -12.88
N TYR A 11 22.36 -7.40 -12.32
CA TYR A 11 21.20 -7.92 -13.05
C TYR A 11 20.52 -6.82 -13.85
N SER A 12 20.01 -7.13 -15.05
CA SER A 12 19.03 -6.26 -15.73
C SER A 12 17.77 -6.09 -14.88
N GLN A 13 16.89 -5.14 -15.23
CA GLN A 13 15.62 -5.02 -14.53
C GLN A 13 14.74 -6.27 -14.70
N SER A 14 14.68 -6.86 -15.90
CA SER A 14 13.90 -8.09 -16.12
C SER A 14 14.47 -9.28 -15.35
N GLN A 15 15.80 -9.42 -15.29
CA GLN A 15 16.47 -10.47 -14.51
C GLN A 15 16.22 -10.33 -13.00
N LEU A 16 16.18 -9.09 -12.49
CA LEU A 16 15.86 -8.82 -11.09
C LEU A 16 14.40 -9.16 -10.79
N THR A 17 13.44 -8.66 -11.58
CA THR A 17 12.02 -8.91 -11.31
C THR A 17 11.61 -10.36 -11.56
N ALA A 18 12.30 -11.08 -12.45
CA ALA A 18 12.10 -12.51 -12.65
C ALA A 18 12.42 -13.36 -11.39
N LEU A 19 13.16 -12.83 -10.40
CA LEU A 19 13.37 -13.50 -9.12
C LEU A 19 12.07 -13.72 -8.32
N PHE A 20 11.04 -12.90 -8.59
CA PHE A 20 9.74 -12.94 -7.93
C PHE A 20 8.72 -13.85 -8.64
N SER A 21 9.10 -14.48 -9.76
CA SER A 21 8.23 -15.45 -10.46
C SER A 21 7.97 -16.71 -9.62
N SER A 22 6.84 -17.38 -9.85
CA SER A 22 6.37 -18.53 -9.03
C SER A 22 7.47 -19.57 -8.77
N ASP A 23 8.11 -20.02 -9.86
CA ASP A 23 9.10 -21.09 -9.83
C ASP A 23 10.44 -20.61 -9.24
N THR A 24 10.83 -19.37 -9.56
CA THR A 24 12.09 -18.80 -9.07
C THR A 24 12.01 -18.52 -7.58
N TRP A 25 10.98 -17.80 -7.13
CA TRP A 25 10.79 -17.37 -5.75
C TRP A 25 10.82 -18.53 -4.76
N LYS A 26 10.16 -19.65 -5.10
CA LYS A 26 10.13 -20.89 -4.30
C LYS A 26 11.51 -21.54 -4.19
N SER A 27 12.38 -21.37 -5.19
CA SER A 27 13.76 -21.88 -5.17
C SER A 27 14.76 -21.00 -4.40
N LEU A 28 14.43 -19.72 -4.16
CA LEU A 28 15.31 -18.79 -3.46
C LEU A 28 15.33 -19.07 -1.96
N SER A 29 16.53 -19.02 -1.37
CA SER A 29 16.68 -18.94 0.09
C SER A 29 16.16 -17.60 0.64
N PHE A 30 15.79 -17.58 1.92
CA PHE A 30 15.35 -16.38 2.63
C PHE A 30 16.29 -15.16 2.45
N SER A 31 17.61 -15.38 2.50
CA SER A 31 18.59 -14.30 2.27
C SER A 31 18.61 -13.80 0.82
N GLN A 32 18.37 -14.67 -0.17
CA GLN A 32 18.24 -14.26 -1.56
C GLN A 32 16.96 -13.44 -1.80
N ARG A 33 15.83 -13.84 -1.19
CA ARG A 33 14.57 -13.09 -1.22
C ARG A 33 14.76 -11.67 -0.68
N LEU A 34 15.39 -11.53 0.50
CA LEU A 34 15.73 -10.22 1.07
C LEU A 34 16.65 -9.38 0.17
N ASN A 35 17.70 -9.99 -0.41
CA ASN A 35 18.59 -9.29 -1.35
C ASN A 35 17.86 -8.82 -2.61
N ALA A 36 16.90 -9.59 -3.12
CA ALA A 36 16.09 -9.21 -4.27
C ALA A 36 15.19 -8.01 -3.94
N CYS A 37 14.52 -8.03 -2.78
CA CYS A 37 13.72 -6.90 -2.29
C CYS A 37 14.57 -5.63 -2.14
N GLN A 38 15.76 -5.73 -1.52
CA GLN A 38 16.64 -4.58 -1.33
C GLN A 38 17.17 -4.01 -2.65
N GLU A 39 17.41 -4.84 -3.66
CA GLU A 39 17.85 -4.38 -4.97
C GLU A 39 16.71 -3.70 -5.76
N VAL A 40 15.47 -4.16 -5.61
CA VAL A 40 14.30 -3.46 -6.17
C VAL A 40 14.18 -2.07 -5.54
N GLU A 41 14.22 -1.97 -4.21
CA GLU A 41 14.14 -0.69 -3.50
C GLU A 41 15.32 0.25 -3.83
N ASN A 42 16.55 -0.27 -3.89
CA ASN A 42 17.74 0.49 -4.34
C ASN A 42 17.49 1.22 -5.68
N ARG A 43 16.86 0.51 -6.64
CA ARG A 43 16.60 1.03 -7.98
C ARG A 43 15.41 1.96 -8.00
N TYR A 44 14.32 1.61 -7.32
CA TYR A 44 13.10 2.40 -7.27
C TYR A 44 13.33 3.76 -6.59
N ALA A 45 14.06 3.80 -5.48
CA ALA A 45 14.51 5.03 -4.85
C ALA A 45 15.43 5.87 -5.77
N ALA A 46 16.34 5.22 -6.50
CA ALA A 46 17.24 5.90 -7.43
C ALA A 46 16.50 6.50 -8.65
N GLU A 47 15.50 5.80 -9.21
CA GLU A 47 14.61 6.33 -10.25
C GLU A 47 13.89 7.61 -9.78
N ASN A 48 13.48 7.65 -8.51
CA ASN A 48 12.78 8.78 -7.89
C ASN A 48 13.72 9.83 -7.25
N ASN A 49 15.04 9.67 -7.37
CA ASN A 49 16.08 10.56 -6.83
C ASN A 49 16.06 10.74 -5.30
N VAL A 50 15.56 9.76 -4.55
CA VAL A 50 15.59 9.73 -3.07
C VAL A 50 16.65 8.75 -2.54
N HIS A 51 16.82 8.65 -1.21
CA HIS A 51 17.61 7.58 -0.61
C HIS A 51 16.77 6.30 -0.49
N PRO A 52 17.36 5.11 -0.71
CA PRO A 52 16.62 3.87 -0.53
C PRO A 52 16.32 3.58 0.93
N CYS A 53 15.15 3.02 1.18
CA CYS A 53 14.81 2.37 2.42
C CYS A 53 15.64 1.09 2.61
N THR A 54 15.85 0.75 3.87
CA THR A 54 16.49 -0.49 4.30
C THR A 54 15.43 -1.58 4.37
N ILE A 55 15.62 -2.69 3.66
CA ILE A 55 14.74 -3.85 3.81
C ILE A 55 15.12 -4.60 5.09
N THR A 56 14.16 -4.69 6.00
CA THR A 56 14.23 -5.48 7.23
C THR A 56 13.08 -6.49 7.26
N TYR A 57 13.00 -7.31 8.30
CA TYR A 57 11.94 -8.29 8.46
C TYR A 57 11.63 -8.56 9.93
N GLN A 58 10.38 -8.89 10.21
CA GLN A 58 9.96 -9.42 11.51
C GLN A 58 8.74 -10.34 11.36
N PRO A 59 8.46 -11.21 12.34
CA PRO A 59 7.19 -11.91 12.40
C PRO A 59 6.03 -10.91 12.52
N MET A 60 5.06 -10.98 11.61
CA MET A 60 3.85 -10.15 11.68
C MET A 60 2.60 -11.02 11.81
N ASN A 61 1.63 -10.53 12.58
CA ASN A 61 0.37 -11.19 12.83
C ASN A 61 -0.71 -10.72 11.84
N GLY A 62 -1.63 -11.60 11.46
CA GLY A 62 -2.66 -11.33 10.48
C GLY A 62 -2.13 -11.30 9.04
N ALA A 63 -2.88 -10.64 8.15
CA ALA A 63 -2.62 -10.60 6.70
C ALA A 63 -1.71 -9.44 6.25
N CYS A 64 -0.82 -8.96 7.14
CA CYS A 64 0.12 -7.89 6.83
C CYS A 64 1.30 -8.43 6.01
N TYR A 65 1.54 -7.85 4.82
CA TYR A 65 2.68 -8.19 3.96
C TYR A 65 3.97 -7.49 4.41
N GLY A 66 3.86 -6.22 4.84
CA GLY A 66 4.93 -5.38 5.34
C GLY A 66 4.39 -4.02 5.81
N TRP A 67 5.31 -3.11 6.14
CA TRP A 67 5.05 -1.69 6.40
C TRP A 67 6.34 -0.87 6.22
N GLN A 68 6.21 0.43 5.95
CA GLN A 68 7.28 1.42 5.94
C GLN A 68 7.23 2.32 7.18
N ASN A 69 8.40 2.66 7.71
CA ASN A 69 8.59 3.72 8.71
C ASN A 69 9.98 4.34 8.54
N GLY A 70 10.05 5.65 8.33
CA GLY A 70 11.31 6.37 8.16
C GLY A 70 12.11 5.87 6.96
N ASN A 71 13.33 5.41 7.22
CA ASN A 71 14.22 4.86 6.19
C ASN A 71 14.18 3.31 6.13
N THR A 72 13.10 2.68 6.57
CA THR A 72 12.99 1.21 6.70
C THR A 72 11.67 0.71 6.13
N ILE A 73 11.75 -0.36 5.33
CA ILE A 73 10.60 -1.19 4.95
C ILE A 73 10.78 -2.52 5.69
N CYS A 74 9.84 -2.86 6.56
CA CYS A 74 9.83 -4.12 7.29
C CYS A 74 8.87 -5.10 6.59
N LEU A 75 9.37 -6.26 6.19
CA LEU A 75 8.57 -7.29 5.51
C LEU A 75 8.21 -8.43 6.46
N ASN A 76 7.03 -9.03 6.28
CA ASN A 76 6.58 -10.16 7.09
C ASN A 76 7.51 -11.37 6.88
N SER A 77 8.19 -11.81 7.94
CA SER A 77 9.14 -12.91 7.86
C SER A 77 8.49 -14.24 7.48
N TYR A 78 7.20 -14.45 7.78
CA TYR A 78 6.48 -15.66 7.45
C TYR A 78 6.13 -15.75 5.95
N LEU A 79 5.77 -14.61 5.34
CA LEU A 79 5.63 -14.48 3.89
C LEU A 79 6.97 -14.77 3.21
N LEU A 80 8.05 -14.15 3.69
CA LEU A 80 9.39 -14.29 3.11
C LEU A 80 10.03 -15.68 3.33
N GLN A 81 9.65 -16.43 4.36
CA GLN A 81 10.17 -17.79 4.63
C GLN A 81 9.32 -18.85 3.94
N ASP A 82 8.03 -18.87 4.25
CA ASP A 82 7.14 -19.99 3.96
C ASP A 82 6.07 -19.67 2.91
N GLY A 83 5.92 -18.39 2.54
CA GLY A 83 4.80 -17.94 1.70
C GLY A 83 3.48 -17.91 2.46
N GLN A 84 3.51 -17.70 3.78
CA GLN A 84 2.34 -17.84 4.65
C GLN A 84 2.12 -16.62 5.56
N PHE A 85 0.85 -16.34 5.87
CA PHE A 85 0.47 -15.51 7.00
C PHE A 85 0.39 -16.32 8.29
N CYS A 86 0.49 -15.63 9.42
CA CYS A 86 0.30 -16.18 10.76
C CYS A 86 -0.80 -15.40 11.46
N THR A 87 -1.87 -16.06 11.89
CA THR A 87 -2.93 -15.41 12.67
C THR A 87 -3.03 -16.05 14.04
N ASP A 88 -2.64 -15.28 15.05
CA ASP A 88 -2.75 -15.62 16.46
C ASP A 88 -4.15 -15.29 16.99
N TYR A 89 -4.77 -16.23 17.70
CA TYR A 89 -6.07 -16.08 18.33
C TYR A 89 -6.10 -16.76 19.70
N LYS A 90 -7.05 -16.38 20.55
CA LYS A 90 -7.27 -17.05 21.84
C LYS A 90 -8.31 -18.14 21.70
N ASP A 91 -7.99 -19.35 22.18
CA ASP A 91 -8.94 -20.44 22.28
C ASP A 91 -9.99 -20.20 23.39
N SER A 92 -10.96 -21.12 23.52
CA SER A 92 -12.01 -21.05 24.54
C SER A 92 -11.51 -21.19 25.99
N TYR A 93 -10.23 -21.49 26.20
CA TYR A 93 -9.56 -21.53 27.50
C TYR A 93 -8.61 -20.34 27.72
N GLY A 94 -8.49 -19.44 26.74
CA GLY A 94 -7.66 -18.24 26.78
C GLY A 94 -6.20 -18.46 26.35
N ASN A 95 -5.82 -19.65 25.86
CA ASN A 95 -4.46 -19.88 25.35
C ASN A 95 -4.32 -19.29 23.95
N VAL A 96 -3.15 -18.74 23.64
CA VAL A 96 -2.82 -18.31 22.28
C VAL A 96 -2.56 -19.53 21.40
N GLN A 97 -3.20 -19.56 20.24
CA GLN A 97 -3.03 -20.53 19.16
C GLN A 97 -2.72 -19.77 17.87
N SER A 98 -1.91 -20.35 16.99
CA SER A 98 -1.52 -19.73 15.71
C SER A 98 -2.03 -20.57 14.54
N ILE A 99 -2.71 -19.96 13.58
CA ILE A 99 -3.03 -20.57 12.29
C ILE A 99 -2.06 -20.06 11.22
N ARG A 100 -1.62 -20.97 10.34
CA ARG A 100 -0.88 -20.65 9.12
C ARG A 100 -1.82 -20.71 7.93
N THR A 101 -1.72 -19.73 7.04
CA THR A 101 -2.53 -19.63 5.83
C THR A 101 -1.62 -19.29 4.67
N ASP A 102 -1.68 -20.08 3.59
CA ASP A 102 -0.90 -19.83 2.37
C ASP A 102 -1.33 -18.50 1.74
N VAL A 103 -0.34 -17.71 1.34
CA VAL A 103 -0.53 -16.44 0.63
C VAL A 103 -0.61 -16.73 -0.86
N LEU A 104 -1.60 -16.14 -1.53
CA LEU A 104 -1.73 -16.17 -2.99
C LEU A 104 -0.51 -15.49 -3.63
N ALA A 105 0.09 -16.10 -4.66
CA ALA A 105 1.20 -15.51 -5.42
C ALA A 105 2.28 -14.78 -4.58
N PRO A 106 2.94 -15.44 -3.60
CA PRO A 106 3.72 -14.76 -2.55
C PRO A 106 4.92 -13.99 -3.10
N GLY A 107 5.49 -14.43 -4.23
CA GLY A 107 6.56 -13.68 -4.91
C GLY A 107 6.07 -12.35 -5.48
N TRP A 108 5.01 -12.38 -6.29
CA TRP A 108 4.44 -11.19 -6.90
C TRP A 108 3.85 -10.21 -5.88
N ASN A 109 3.12 -10.68 -4.87
CA ASN A 109 2.64 -9.79 -3.82
C ASN A 109 3.79 -9.21 -2.97
N THR A 110 4.91 -9.91 -2.78
CA THR A 110 6.11 -9.31 -2.15
C THR A 110 6.72 -8.20 -3.01
N LEU A 111 6.76 -8.38 -4.34
CA LEU A 111 7.25 -7.35 -5.27
C LEU A 111 6.35 -6.10 -5.23
N ASP A 112 5.03 -6.29 -5.21
CA ASP A 112 4.03 -5.24 -5.06
C ASP A 112 4.25 -4.46 -3.75
N THR A 113 4.35 -5.18 -2.63
CA THR A 113 4.66 -4.59 -1.30
C THR A 113 5.93 -3.74 -1.35
N VAL A 114 7.03 -4.21 -1.94
CA VAL A 114 8.27 -3.41 -1.99
C VAL A 114 8.10 -2.10 -2.77
N PHE A 115 7.31 -2.09 -3.85
CA PHE A 115 7.01 -0.86 -4.59
C PHE A 115 5.98 0.05 -3.89
N HIS A 116 4.99 -0.52 -3.21
CA HIS A 116 4.01 0.20 -2.39
C HIS A 116 4.70 0.89 -1.21
N GLU A 117 5.41 0.14 -0.38
CA GLU A 117 6.17 0.65 0.78
C GLU A 117 7.33 1.57 0.37
N GLY A 118 7.97 1.31 -0.77
CA GLY A 118 8.94 2.22 -1.38
C GLY A 118 8.32 3.56 -1.82
N THR A 119 7.03 3.56 -2.20
CA THR A 119 6.29 4.80 -2.48
C THR A 119 6.12 5.64 -1.23
N HIS A 120 5.81 5.02 -0.07
CA HIS A 120 5.78 5.72 1.22
C HIS A 120 7.16 6.28 1.59
N GLY A 121 8.24 5.52 1.40
CA GLY A 121 9.61 6.02 1.58
C GLY A 121 9.95 7.23 0.69
N ILE A 122 9.40 7.31 -0.53
CA ILE A 122 9.51 8.48 -1.43
C ILE A 122 8.64 9.63 -0.93
N GLN A 123 7.40 9.36 -0.53
CA GLN A 123 6.44 10.35 -0.02
C GLN A 123 6.97 11.04 1.25
N GLU A 124 7.54 10.28 2.20
CA GLU A 124 8.12 10.80 3.44
C GLU A 124 9.33 11.70 3.16
N GLN A 125 10.30 11.22 2.39
CA GLN A 125 11.49 12.01 2.01
C GLN A 125 11.15 13.26 1.17
N SER A 126 10.00 13.26 0.49
CA SER A 126 9.48 14.40 -0.25
C SER A 126 8.65 15.37 0.61
N GLY A 127 8.44 15.08 1.89
CA GLY A 127 7.57 15.87 2.78
C GLY A 127 6.09 15.83 2.39
N ARG A 128 5.63 14.72 1.80
CA ARG A 128 4.25 14.51 1.31
C ARG A 128 3.38 13.66 2.23
N MET A 129 3.96 13.01 3.25
CA MET A 129 3.17 12.29 4.25
C MET A 129 2.35 13.29 5.08
N PRO A 130 1.02 13.13 5.19
CA PRO A 130 0.20 13.98 6.05
C PRO A 130 0.43 13.63 7.52
N SER A 131 0.36 14.61 8.41
CA SER A 131 0.29 14.37 9.86
C SER A 131 -1.02 13.67 10.23
N THR A 132 -2.08 13.98 9.48
CA THR A 132 -3.42 13.39 9.54
C THR A 132 -3.50 12.12 8.70
N TYR A 133 -2.74 11.10 9.10
CA TYR A 133 -2.72 9.77 8.46
C TYR A 133 -3.66 8.80 9.18
N ILE A 134 -4.61 8.18 8.46
CA ILE A 134 -5.51 7.18 9.04
C ILE A 134 -4.86 5.80 8.87
N SER A 135 -4.66 5.06 9.97
CA SER A 135 -4.07 3.71 9.95
C SER A 135 -5.14 2.62 9.66
N PRO A 136 -4.74 1.43 9.19
CA PRO A 136 -5.68 0.33 8.92
C PRO A 136 -6.43 -0.17 10.17
N GLU A 137 -5.88 0.02 11.37
CA GLU A 137 -6.54 -0.30 12.64
C GLU A 137 -7.65 0.68 13.01
N MET A 138 -7.57 1.92 12.54
CA MET A 138 -8.58 2.95 12.79
C MET A 138 -9.82 2.73 11.94
N ASP A 139 -9.63 2.65 10.63
CA ASP A 139 -10.64 2.40 9.61
C ASP A 139 -9.94 1.94 8.33
N GLY A 140 -10.02 0.63 8.05
CA GLY A 140 -9.35 0.01 6.90
C GLY A 140 -9.85 0.48 5.53
N ASP A 141 -11.11 0.93 5.44
CA ASP A 141 -11.69 1.42 4.19
C ASP A 141 -11.19 2.83 3.89
N LEU A 142 -11.24 3.73 4.89
CA LEU A 142 -10.69 5.09 4.79
C LEU A 142 -9.19 5.11 4.59
N TYR A 143 -8.45 4.26 5.33
CA TYR A 143 -7.01 4.04 5.15
C TYR A 143 -6.71 3.84 3.67
N ARG A 144 -7.33 2.84 3.02
CA ARG A 144 -7.01 2.48 1.63
C ARG A 144 -7.39 3.55 0.60
N ILE A 145 -8.42 4.37 0.85
CA ILE A 145 -8.85 5.41 -0.11
C ILE A 145 -8.18 6.77 0.07
N GLN A 146 -7.38 6.97 1.13
CA GLN A 146 -6.64 8.23 1.30
C GLN A 146 -5.60 8.40 0.18
N GLY A 147 -5.33 9.66 -0.22
CA GLY A 147 -4.53 9.95 -1.42
C GLY A 147 -3.11 9.37 -1.40
N ILE A 148 -2.51 9.20 -0.22
CA ILE A 148 -1.15 8.67 -0.03
C ILE A 148 -1.09 7.15 -0.35
N GLU A 149 -2.08 6.39 0.13
CA GLU A 149 -2.26 4.95 -0.16
C GLU A 149 -2.66 4.72 -1.60
N LYS A 150 -3.55 5.55 -2.14
CA LYS A 150 -4.00 5.46 -3.53
C LYS A 150 -2.84 5.53 -4.51
N GLU A 151 -1.84 6.39 -4.26
CA GLU A 151 -0.60 6.47 -5.04
C GLU A 151 0.27 5.21 -4.84
N ALA A 152 0.45 4.77 -3.60
CA ALA A 152 1.30 3.62 -3.26
C ALA A 152 0.76 2.30 -3.85
N TYR A 153 -0.54 2.00 -3.69
CA TYR A 153 -1.19 0.85 -4.32
C TYR A 153 -1.13 0.92 -5.85
N ALA A 154 -1.34 2.09 -6.46
CA ALA A 154 -1.24 2.22 -7.91
C ALA A 154 0.19 1.95 -8.42
N ASN A 155 1.22 2.46 -7.73
CA ASN A 155 2.62 2.19 -8.08
C ASN A 155 2.98 0.72 -7.90
N GLY A 156 2.62 0.10 -6.76
CA GLY A 156 2.84 -1.32 -6.48
C GLY A 156 2.24 -2.22 -7.56
N GLN A 157 0.96 -2.00 -7.85
CA GLN A 157 0.20 -2.74 -8.85
C GLN A 157 0.77 -2.58 -10.26
N ILE A 158 1.01 -1.34 -10.72
CA ILE A 158 1.46 -1.05 -12.10
C ILE A 158 2.85 -1.65 -12.35
N ARG A 159 3.80 -1.43 -11.42
CA ARG A 159 5.18 -1.93 -11.56
C ARG A 159 5.24 -3.45 -11.54
N THR A 160 4.43 -4.09 -10.70
CA THR A 160 4.38 -5.56 -10.59
C THR A 160 3.68 -6.20 -11.79
N LEU A 161 2.60 -5.60 -12.32
CA LEU A 161 1.96 -6.07 -13.56
C LEU A 161 2.88 -5.91 -14.78
N GLU A 162 3.67 -4.81 -14.86
CA GLU A 162 4.69 -4.64 -15.89
C GLU A 162 5.80 -5.71 -15.76
N ALA A 163 6.31 -5.94 -14.55
CA ALA A 163 7.30 -6.97 -14.26
C ALA A 163 6.83 -8.38 -14.67
N LEU A 164 5.61 -8.75 -14.28
CA LEU A 164 4.96 -10.01 -14.63
C LEU A 164 4.81 -10.16 -16.15
N SER A 165 4.28 -9.14 -16.83
CA SER A 165 4.11 -9.15 -18.30
C SER A 165 5.45 -9.27 -19.05
N ASN A 166 6.48 -8.57 -18.57
CA ASN A 166 7.83 -8.66 -19.13
C ASN A 166 8.45 -10.05 -18.93
N TYR A 167 8.27 -10.66 -17.74
CA TYR A 167 8.71 -12.03 -17.46
C TYR A 167 8.03 -13.05 -18.38
N GLU A 168 6.70 -13.02 -18.48
CA GLU A 168 5.92 -13.94 -19.33
C GLU A 168 6.32 -13.86 -20.80
N LYS A 169 6.61 -12.64 -21.28
CA LYS A 169 7.11 -12.38 -22.63
C LYS A 169 8.53 -12.90 -22.84
N GLU A 170 9.38 -12.90 -21.81
CA GLU A 170 10.75 -13.42 -21.86
C GLU A 170 10.77 -14.97 -21.85
N VAL A 171 9.93 -15.61 -21.02
CA VAL A 171 9.85 -17.09 -20.91
C VAL A 171 8.91 -17.74 -21.94
N GLY A 172 8.00 -16.97 -22.55
CA GLY A 172 7.09 -17.43 -23.60
C GLY A 172 5.85 -18.19 -23.10
N HIS A 173 5.53 -18.10 -21.80
CA HIS A 173 4.32 -18.65 -21.18
C HIS A 173 3.87 -17.79 -20.01
N MET A 174 2.61 -17.95 -19.58
CA MET A 174 2.10 -17.28 -18.37
C MET A 174 2.76 -17.84 -17.11
N ASP A 175 2.92 -17.00 -16.09
CA ASP A 175 3.38 -17.45 -14.77
C ASP A 175 2.26 -18.22 -14.05
N PRO A 176 2.53 -19.35 -13.36
CA PRO A 176 1.49 -20.17 -12.72
C PRO A 176 0.61 -19.42 -11.73
N GLU A 177 1.16 -18.49 -10.96
CA GLU A 177 0.44 -17.71 -9.94
C GLU A 177 -0.15 -16.40 -10.48
N ARG A 178 -0.08 -16.13 -11.80
CA ARG A 178 -0.67 -14.93 -12.43
C ARG A 178 -2.09 -14.66 -11.97
N SER A 179 -2.96 -15.67 -12.04
CA SER A 179 -4.38 -15.52 -11.68
C SER A 179 -4.59 -15.31 -10.19
N GLU A 180 -3.69 -15.82 -9.36
CA GLU A 180 -3.73 -15.65 -7.91
C GLU A 180 -3.34 -14.23 -7.50
N TYR A 181 -2.28 -13.68 -8.12
CA TYR A 181 -1.89 -12.27 -7.96
C TYR A 181 -2.99 -11.31 -8.45
N ILE A 182 -3.58 -11.57 -9.62
CA ILE A 182 -4.70 -10.76 -10.12
C ILE A 182 -5.93 -10.87 -9.19
N ALA A 183 -6.13 -12.00 -8.51
CA ALA A 183 -7.20 -12.18 -7.54
C ALA A 183 -6.92 -11.43 -6.23
N SER A 184 -5.69 -11.44 -5.70
CA SER A 184 -5.32 -10.71 -4.48
C SER A 184 -5.53 -9.21 -4.67
N ILE A 185 -4.89 -8.58 -5.66
CA ILE A 185 -5.01 -7.13 -5.92
C ILE A 185 -6.43 -6.67 -6.24
N LYS A 186 -7.32 -7.58 -6.67
CA LYS A 186 -8.74 -7.26 -6.91
C LYS A 186 -9.55 -7.29 -5.62
N ALA A 187 -9.36 -8.30 -4.78
CA ALA A 187 -9.93 -8.33 -3.43
C ALA A 187 -9.44 -7.11 -2.62
N ASP A 188 -8.17 -6.76 -2.81
CA ASP A 188 -7.48 -5.67 -2.14
C ASP A 188 -7.43 -4.36 -2.96
N SER A 189 -8.50 -4.05 -3.70
CA SER A 189 -8.52 -2.88 -4.59
C SER A 189 -9.07 -1.60 -3.93
N PHE A 190 -8.52 -0.45 -4.33
CA PHE A 190 -9.05 0.88 -4.00
C PHE A 190 -10.57 1.00 -4.28
N GLN A 191 -11.04 0.42 -5.39
CA GLN A 191 -12.45 0.50 -5.78
C GLN A 191 -13.37 -0.32 -4.86
N ALA A 192 -12.90 -1.42 -4.26
CA ALA A 192 -13.65 -2.15 -3.24
C ALA A 192 -13.80 -1.30 -1.97
N ALA A 193 -12.69 -0.82 -1.41
CA ALA A 193 -12.70 0.05 -0.23
C ALA A 193 -13.50 1.34 -0.44
N LEU A 194 -13.49 1.93 -1.64
CA LEU A 194 -14.31 3.10 -1.95
C LEU A 194 -15.81 2.80 -1.93
N ILE A 195 -16.22 1.60 -2.37
CA ILE A 195 -17.62 1.14 -2.32
C ILE A 195 -18.05 0.88 -0.88
N ASP A 196 -17.18 0.27 -0.08
CA ASP A 196 -17.47 -0.08 1.31
C ASP A 196 -17.45 1.17 2.22
N ALA A 197 -16.44 2.04 2.10
CA ALA A 197 -16.43 3.37 2.74
C ALA A 197 -17.66 4.21 2.37
N SER A 198 -18.05 4.25 1.09
CA SER A 198 -19.21 5.04 0.66
C SER A 198 -20.53 4.54 1.27
N GLN A 199 -20.66 3.23 1.49
CA GLN A 199 -21.80 2.64 2.20
C GLN A 199 -21.72 2.89 3.71
N ASN A 200 -20.56 2.66 4.32
CA ASN A 200 -20.33 2.78 5.77
C ASN A 200 -20.53 4.21 6.27
N TYR A 201 -20.08 5.21 5.50
CA TYR A 201 -20.24 6.64 5.79
C TYR A 201 -21.48 7.27 5.14
N ASN A 202 -22.25 6.50 4.37
CA ASN A 202 -23.43 6.97 3.61
C ASN A 202 -23.13 8.23 2.74
N ASP A 203 -21.93 8.28 2.15
CA ASP A 203 -21.43 9.43 1.37
C ASP A 203 -20.92 8.97 0.00
N PRO A 204 -21.59 9.33 -1.12
CA PRO A 204 -21.14 9.00 -2.47
C PRO A 204 -19.88 9.77 -2.90
N ASN A 205 -19.41 10.74 -2.12
CA ASN A 205 -18.19 11.51 -2.38
C ASN A 205 -17.13 11.31 -1.27
N ILE A 206 -17.17 10.17 -0.56
CA ILE A 206 -16.36 9.91 0.64
C ILE A 206 -14.86 10.18 0.46
N GLU A 207 -14.26 9.87 -0.70
CA GLU A 207 -12.87 10.20 -1.04
C GLU A 207 -12.60 11.71 -0.96
N GLN A 208 -13.49 12.53 -1.55
CA GLN A 208 -13.37 13.98 -1.52
C GLN A 208 -13.63 14.53 -0.11
N THR A 209 -14.53 13.93 0.65
CA THR A 209 -14.79 14.30 2.05
C THR A 209 -13.55 14.01 2.92
N LEU A 210 -12.97 12.82 2.82
CA LEU A 210 -11.73 12.42 3.50
C LEU A 210 -10.56 13.36 3.16
N GLN A 211 -10.31 13.61 1.86
CA GLN A 211 -9.27 14.54 1.43
C GLN A 211 -9.50 15.97 1.95
N THR A 212 -10.77 16.36 2.13
CA THR A 212 -11.12 17.67 2.70
C THR A 212 -10.80 17.72 4.19
N VAL A 213 -11.14 16.69 4.98
CA VAL A 213 -10.79 16.60 6.41
C VAL A 213 -9.27 16.62 6.61
N ILE A 214 -8.51 15.80 5.87
CA ILE A 214 -7.04 15.77 5.93
C ILE A 214 -6.47 17.17 5.63
N ASN A 215 -6.90 17.79 4.53
CA ASN A 215 -6.43 19.12 4.15
C ASN A 215 -6.79 20.20 5.17
N ASP A 216 -8.00 20.18 5.70
CA ASP A 216 -8.45 21.15 6.70
C ASP A 216 -7.65 21.01 8.01
N ARG A 217 -7.42 19.77 8.47
CA ARG A 217 -6.63 19.49 9.68
C ARG A 217 -5.17 19.92 9.50
N GLU A 218 -4.49 19.58 8.42
CA GLU A 218 -3.11 20.06 8.15
C GLU A 218 -3.00 21.59 8.10
N ASN A 219 -4.07 22.31 7.75
CA ASN A 219 -4.09 23.76 7.66
C ASN A 219 -4.72 24.45 8.89
N GLY A 220 -5.12 23.71 9.92
CA GLY A 220 -5.77 24.26 11.12
C GLY A 220 -7.14 24.91 10.84
N ILE A 221 -7.86 24.44 9.81
CA ILE A 221 -9.14 25.00 9.36
C ILE A 221 -10.30 24.31 10.10
N SER A 222 -10.97 25.03 11.00
CA SER A 222 -12.26 24.57 11.55
C SER A 222 -13.43 25.03 10.66
N ARG A 223 -14.20 24.09 10.12
CA ARG A 223 -15.40 24.38 9.33
C ARG A 223 -16.65 24.53 10.19
N THR A 224 -17.67 25.19 9.62
CA THR A 224 -19.02 25.23 10.17
C THR A 224 -20.02 24.82 9.09
N ASN A 225 -21.04 24.03 9.44
CA ASN A 225 -21.99 23.39 8.51
C ASN A 225 -21.33 22.32 7.62
N THR A 226 -20.67 21.37 8.29
CA THR A 226 -20.07 20.14 7.75
C THR A 226 -21.13 19.07 7.43
N SER A 227 -20.74 18.01 6.70
CA SER A 227 -21.58 16.82 6.49
C SER A 227 -21.42 15.84 7.66
N GLU A 228 -22.40 14.94 7.84
CA GLU A 228 -22.32 13.85 8.83
C GLU A 228 -21.06 12.98 8.60
N SER A 229 -20.69 12.75 7.34
CA SER A 229 -19.45 12.04 6.95
C SER A 229 -18.18 12.80 7.32
N TYR A 230 -18.13 14.13 7.12
CA TYR A 230 -17.00 14.95 7.53
C TYR A 230 -16.82 14.90 9.06
N ASP A 231 -17.92 15.07 9.80
CA ASP A 231 -17.88 15.06 11.26
C ASP A 231 -17.46 13.68 11.78
N ALA A 232 -17.94 12.59 11.17
CA ALA A 232 -17.53 11.22 11.53
C ALA A 232 -16.02 10.99 11.34
N ILE A 233 -15.45 11.35 10.18
CA ILE A 233 -14.01 11.20 9.92
C ILE A 233 -13.19 12.12 10.84
N ASN A 234 -13.64 13.36 11.06
CA ASN A 234 -12.94 14.28 11.96
C ASN A 234 -12.93 13.76 13.41
N ASN A 235 -14.05 13.26 13.90
CA ASN A 235 -14.15 12.67 15.23
C ASN A 235 -13.29 11.39 15.34
N LEU A 236 -13.23 10.56 14.28
CA LEU A 236 -12.30 9.41 14.24
C LEU A 236 -10.84 9.85 14.41
N CYS A 237 -10.42 10.93 13.76
CA CYS A 237 -9.08 11.50 13.98
C CYS A 237 -8.87 11.99 15.42
N ASP A 238 -9.90 12.60 16.02
CA ASP A 238 -9.84 13.10 17.41
C ASP A 238 -9.82 11.96 18.46
N ASP A 239 -10.60 10.90 18.25
CA ASP A 239 -10.67 9.71 19.12
C ASP A 239 -9.33 8.94 19.19
N TYR A 240 -8.54 8.98 18.11
CA TYR A 240 -7.19 8.42 18.02
C TYR A 240 -6.08 9.44 18.30
N GLY A 241 -6.41 10.69 18.68
CA GLY A 241 -5.42 11.71 19.08
C GLY A 241 -4.56 12.27 17.93
N ILE A 242 -5.01 12.16 16.68
CA ILE A 242 -4.28 12.61 15.50
C ILE A 242 -4.44 14.13 15.34
N HIS A 243 -3.61 14.89 16.02
CA HIS A 243 -3.65 16.35 16.03
C HIS A 243 -2.97 16.98 14.80
N SER A 244 -3.33 18.24 14.52
CA SER A 244 -2.75 18.95 13.37
C SER A 244 -1.28 19.31 13.59
N SER A 245 -0.53 19.44 12.50
CA SER A 245 0.81 20.06 12.52
C SER A 245 0.77 21.53 13.03
N ALA A 246 -0.38 22.19 12.98
CA ALA A 246 -0.60 23.52 13.56
C ALA A 246 -0.66 23.50 15.10
N ASP A 247 -1.25 22.47 15.73
CA ASP A 247 -1.43 22.39 17.19
C ASP A 247 -0.08 22.43 17.93
N VAL A 248 0.93 21.75 17.39
CA VAL A 248 2.30 21.69 17.94
C VAL A 248 2.95 23.07 18.01
N SER A 249 2.64 23.97 17.07
CA SER A 249 3.18 25.34 17.05
C SER A 249 2.62 26.23 18.17
N THR A 250 1.43 25.91 18.69
CA THR A 250 0.72 26.74 19.68
C THR A 250 1.24 26.56 21.12
N VAL A 251 1.91 25.45 21.44
CA VAL A 251 2.35 25.14 22.81
C VAL A 251 3.58 25.95 23.24
N SER A 252 4.35 26.51 22.29
CA SER A 252 5.62 27.20 22.58
C SER A 252 5.57 28.74 22.64
N SER A 253 4.39 29.37 22.58
CA SER A 253 4.27 30.84 22.46
C SER A 253 3.14 31.50 23.27
N THR A 254 3.05 31.22 24.58
CA THR A 254 2.28 32.07 25.51
C THR A 254 3.05 33.34 25.90
N GLN A 255 3.34 34.22 24.92
CA GLN A 255 3.64 35.62 25.21
C GLN A 255 2.35 36.44 25.25
N THR A 256 1.81 36.60 26.46
CA THR A 256 0.65 37.46 26.72
C THR A 256 0.98 38.92 26.47
N ILE A 257 0.56 39.47 25.33
CA ILE A 257 0.58 40.92 25.10
C ILE A 257 -0.70 41.51 25.70
N GLN A 258 -0.59 42.11 26.88
CA GLN A 258 -1.64 42.97 27.44
C GLN A 258 -1.69 44.32 26.71
N PRO A 259 -2.88 44.86 26.42
CA PRO A 259 -3.12 46.29 26.33
C PRO A 259 -3.52 46.86 27.71
N ASP A 260 -2.94 47.99 28.10
CA ASP A 260 -3.31 48.74 29.32
C ASP A 260 -4.76 49.26 29.27
N SER A 261 -5.52 49.10 30.37
CA SER A 261 -6.51 50.08 30.83
C SER A 261 -7.05 49.78 32.25
N GLU A 262 -6.53 50.54 33.23
CA GLU A 262 -7.21 51.04 34.45
C GLU A 262 -8.15 50.14 35.29
N ASN A 263 -7.63 49.72 36.45
CA ASN A 263 -8.28 49.64 37.78
C ASN A 263 -9.81 49.46 37.93
N SER A 264 -10.20 48.37 38.59
CA SER A 264 -10.90 48.46 39.88
C SER A 264 -10.64 47.23 40.76
N GLU A 265 -10.59 47.46 42.08
CA GLU A 265 -10.28 46.48 43.11
C GLU A 265 -11.46 45.53 43.38
N THR A 266 -11.28 44.21 43.26
CA THR A 266 -11.96 43.27 44.17
C THR A 266 -11.20 41.95 44.39
N GLU A 267 -11.23 41.57 45.67
CA GLU A 267 -10.73 40.41 46.40
C GLU A 267 -10.42 39.07 45.70
N VAL A 268 -9.35 38.46 46.19
CA VAL A 268 -8.94 37.06 45.95
C VAL A 268 -9.94 36.08 46.56
N GLN A 269 -10.44 35.14 45.75
CA GLN A 269 -10.83 33.82 46.24
C GLN A 269 -10.15 32.74 45.39
N LEU A 270 -9.18 32.06 46.01
CA LEU A 270 -8.81 30.71 45.64
C LEU A 270 -9.94 29.80 46.15
N ASP A 271 -10.60 29.07 45.26
CA ASP A 271 -11.44 27.94 45.67
C ASP A 271 -10.89 26.64 45.07
N ASP A 272 -10.83 25.61 45.90
CA ASP A 272 -10.01 24.42 45.74
C ASP A 272 -10.90 23.25 45.30
N GLY A 273 -11.18 23.22 44.00
CA GLY A 273 -12.23 22.40 43.38
C GLY A 273 -11.84 20.96 43.03
N LEU A 274 -11.09 20.25 43.89
CA LEU A 274 -10.79 18.84 43.70
C LEU A 274 -12.07 17.97 43.81
N SER A 275 -12.60 17.54 42.66
CA SER A 275 -13.67 16.53 42.59
C SER A 275 -13.21 15.33 41.77
N HIS A 276 -12.81 14.27 42.47
CA HIS A 276 -12.63 12.94 41.86
C HIS A 276 -13.95 12.45 41.25
N THR A 277 -13.87 11.90 40.04
CA THR A 277 -14.71 10.75 39.64
C THR A 277 -13.78 9.68 39.09
N ASP A 278 -13.64 8.60 39.84
CA ASP A 278 -12.81 7.47 39.45
C ASP A 278 -13.43 6.74 38.27
N HIS A 279 -12.61 6.45 37.25
CA HIS A 279 -12.88 5.34 36.34
C HIS A 279 -11.59 4.55 36.13
N GLU A 280 -11.43 3.47 36.90
CA GLU A 280 -10.45 2.43 36.59
C GLU A 280 -10.84 1.76 35.27
N ALA A 281 -9.97 1.86 34.27
CA ALA A 281 -9.96 1.01 33.09
C ALA A 281 -8.51 0.59 32.81
N SER A 282 -7.98 -0.29 33.67
CA SER A 282 -6.62 -0.80 33.55
C SER A 282 -6.53 -1.91 32.49
N ILE A 283 -6.16 -1.57 31.26
CA ILE A 283 -5.47 -2.51 30.36
C ILE A 283 -4.32 -1.78 29.67
N ALA A 284 -3.10 -2.19 29.97
CA ALA A 284 -1.94 -1.79 29.20
C ALA A 284 -1.81 -2.72 27.98
N TYR A 285 -1.88 -2.15 26.77
CA TYR A 285 -1.20 -2.69 25.61
C TYR A 285 -0.21 -1.63 25.14
N GLN A 286 1.08 -1.87 25.41
CA GLN A 286 2.14 -1.22 24.67
C GLN A 286 2.29 -1.99 23.36
N LEU A 287 1.82 -1.41 22.27
CA LEU A 287 2.33 -1.70 20.94
C LEU A 287 3.01 -0.42 20.46
N ASP A 288 4.25 -0.58 20.03
CA ASP A 288 5.17 0.47 19.62
C ASP A 288 4.80 0.89 18.20
N ASP A 289 4.17 2.06 18.07
CA ASP A 289 3.77 2.69 16.80
C ASP A 289 4.91 3.49 16.15
N GLY A 290 6.11 3.44 16.72
CA GLY A 290 7.32 4.02 16.13
C GLY A 290 7.36 5.55 16.08
N LEU A 291 6.38 6.24 16.67
CA LEU A 291 6.25 7.70 16.67
C LEU A 291 6.72 8.32 18.01
N LEU A 292 7.97 8.07 18.40
CA LEU A 292 8.58 8.72 19.56
C LEU A 292 9.91 9.42 19.28
N ASP A 293 9.98 10.66 19.76
CA ASP A 293 11.03 11.64 19.51
C ASP A 293 12.41 11.24 20.06
N SER A 294 13.43 11.62 19.30
CA SER A 294 14.83 11.21 19.44
C SER A 294 15.58 11.94 20.58
N SER A 295 15.42 11.52 21.84
CA SER A 295 16.34 11.98 22.91
C SER A 295 16.56 11.06 24.13
N THR A 296 17.09 9.85 23.94
CA THR A 296 17.89 9.21 25.01
C THR A 296 19.03 8.33 24.51
N THR A 297 20.25 8.63 24.97
CA THR A 297 21.44 7.78 24.85
C THR A 297 21.72 7.04 26.16
N GLU A 298 21.88 5.70 26.13
CA GLU A 298 22.84 4.91 26.93
C GLU A 298 22.83 3.42 26.50
N THR A 299 23.82 2.89 25.77
CA THR A 299 25.12 2.26 26.17
C THR A 299 25.07 0.89 26.89
N THR A 300 25.49 -0.18 26.18
CA THR A 300 26.00 -1.51 26.67
C THR A 300 25.04 -2.44 27.43
N THR A 301 25.09 -3.79 27.31
CA THR A 301 26.28 -4.68 27.25
C THR A 301 25.96 -6.04 26.59
N ALA A 302 26.97 -6.75 26.05
CA ALA A 302 26.83 -8.09 25.44
C ALA A 302 27.09 -9.26 26.41
N ASN A 303 26.51 -10.44 26.11
CA ASN A 303 26.90 -11.82 26.47
C ASN A 303 25.97 -12.75 25.64
N THR A 304 26.39 -13.54 24.64
CA THR A 304 27.29 -14.71 24.62
C THR A 304 26.72 -15.97 25.30
N ALA A 305 26.25 -16.91 24.46
CA ALA A 305 26.12 -18.37 24.62
C ALA A 305 25.28 -18.97 25.77
N GLU A 306 24.34 -19.85 25.41
CA GLU A 306 24.51 -21.32 25.60
C GLU A 306 23.43 -22.13 24.85
N THR A 307 23.82 -23.28 24.31
CA THR A 307 22.93 -24.33 23.76
C THR A 307 22.49 -25.30 24.86
N PRO A 308 21.34 -25.97 24.69
CA PRO A 308 21.39 -27.43 24.90
C PRO A 308 20.71 -28.25 23.80
N SER A 309 21.34 -29.39 23.51
CA SER A 309 20.89 -30.48 22.66
C SER A 309 19.85 -31.38 23.33
N TYR A 310 18.96 -31.99 22.55
CA TYR A 310 18.35 -33.28 22.89
C TYR A 310 18.31 -34.22 21.67
N GLU A 311 19.06 -35.33 21.78
CA GLU A 311 18.84 -36.63 21.13
C GLU A 311 17.51 -37.20 21.67
N ASP A 312 16.61 -37.90 20.96
CA ASP A 312 16.66 -39.15 20.18
C ASP A 312 15.32 -39.85 20.52
N GLY A 313 14.78 -40.73 19.66
CA GLY A 313 13.47 -41.34 19.90
C GLY A 313 12.71 -41.75 18.64
N SER A 314 13.33 -42.54 17.76
CA SER A 314 12.63 -43.24 16.69
C SER A 314 11.79 -44.40 17.23
N GLU A 315 10.51 -44.51 16.86
CA GLU A 315 9.83 -45.81 16.72
C GLU A 315 8.93 -45.83 15.48
N GLU A 316 9.00 -46.92 14.73
CA GLU A 316 8.12 -47.23 13.59
C GLU A 316 6.75 -47.68 14.10
N PHE A 317 5.67 -47.33 13.40
CA PHE A 317 4.43 -48.09 13.50
C PHE A 317 3.79 -48.31 12.13
N ASP A 318 3.91 -49.54 11.66
CA ASP A 318 3.37 -50.04 10.39
C ASP A 318 2.08 -50.82 10.68
N THR A 319 0.93 -50.35 10.20
CA THR A 319 -0.31 -51.13 10.16
C THR A 319 -1.05 -50.91 8.85
N THR A 320 -0.84 -51.84 7.93
CA THR A 320 -1.68 -52.04 6.74
C THR A 320 -3.08 -52.45 7.15
N TYR A 321 -4.12 -51.89 6.54
CA TYR A 321 -5.41 -52.57 6.40
C TYR A 321 -5.99 -52.32 5.01
N SER A 322 -6.21 -53.43 4.29
CA SER A 322 -6.90 -53.47 3.01
C SER A 322 -8.30 -54.04 3.22
N SER A 323 -9.28 -53.44 2.55
CA SER A 323 -10.55 -54.11 2.25
C SER A 323 -11.17 -53.47 1.01
N ASP A 324 -11.10 -54.18 -0.11
CA ASP A 324 -12.01 -53.96 -1.24
C ASP A 324 -13.46 -54.14 -0.78
N GLU A 325 -14.39 -53.31 -1.27
CA GLU A 325 -15.64 -53.83 -1.83
C GLU A 325 -16.10 -52.95 -3.01
N THR A 326 -16.30 -53.61 -4.14
CA THR A 326 -16.88 -53.04 -5.36
C THR A 326 -18.39 -53.25 -5.39
N LEU A 327 -19.16 -52.22 -5.73
CA LEU A 327 -20.50 -52.37 -6.31
C LEU A 327 -20.64 -51.50 -7.56
N ASN A 328 -21.00 -52.16 -8.67
CA ASN A 328 -21.37 -51.57 -9.97
C ASN A 328 -22.91 -51.54 -10.12
N ASP A 329 -23.38 -50.91 -11.21
CA ASP A 329 -24.75 -50.97 -11.79
C ASP A 329 -25.89 -50.28 -10.97
N ASP A 330 -26.99 -49.74 -11.54
CA ASP A 330 -27.41 -49.37 -12.92
C ASP A 330 -28.44 -48.19 -12.85
N GLY A 331 -28.84 -47.45 -13.90
CA GLY A 331 -28.38 -47.36 -15.31
C GLY A 331 -29.38 -46.58 -16.22
N PHE A 332 -28.89 -45.75 -17.16
CA PHE A 332 -29.65 -45.06 -18.24
C PHE A 332 -30.71 -43.99 -17.78
N ASP A 333 -31.20 -43.01 -18.57
CA ASP A 333 -31.18 -42.65 -20.01
C ASP A 333 -31.00 -41.10 -20.13
N ASN A 334 -30.16 -40.51 -20.99
CA ASN A 334 -30.31 -40.32 -22.45
C ASN A 334 -31.43 -39.34 -22.87
N PHE A 335 -31.09 -38.08 -23.22
CA PHE A 335 -31.84 -37.28 -24.20
C PHE A 335 -30.95 -36.30 -24.99
N THR A 336 -31.22 -36.24 -26.29
CA THR A 336 -30.45 -35.53 -27.32
C THR A 336 -30.80 -34.03 -27.40
N PHE A 337 -29.85 -33.24 -27.91
CA PHE A 337 -30.05 -31.88 -28.42
C PHE A 337 -31.26 -31.74 -29.37
N ASP A 338 -32.01 -30.64 -29.26
CA ASP A 338 -32.41 -29.86 -30.44
C ASP A 338 -32.71 -28.38 -30.12
N ASN A 339 -32.65 -27.53 -31.13
CA ASN A 339 -32.53 -26.06 -31.03
C ASN A 339 -33.74 -25.29 -30.46
N ALA A 340 -33.46 -24.27 -29.64
CA ALA A 340 -34.14 -22.96 -29.68
C ALA A 340 -33.24 -21.85 -29.08
N THR A 341 -33.03 -20.77 -29.82
CA THR A 341 -32.42 -19.52 -29.31
C THR A 341 -33.39 -18.78 -28.38
N PRO A 342 -32.87 -17.94 -27.46
CA PRO A 342 -32.73 -16.52 -27.80
C PRO A 342 -31.36 -15.93 -27.45
N GLU A 343 -31.10 -14.77 -28.06
CA GLU A 343 -29.92 -13.94 -27.87
C GLU A 343 -29.83 -13.44 -26.41
N GLN A 344 -28.66 -13.60 -25.77
CA GLN A 344 -28.05 -12.53 -24.98
C GLN A 344 -26.56 -12.48 -25.32
N ASP A 345 -26.17 -11.32 -25.84
CA ASP A 345 -24.82 -10.94 -26.24
C ASP A 345 -24.04 -10.50 -24.98
N ASP A 346 -23.23 -11.38 -24.43
CA ASP A 346 -22.27 -11.08 -23.35
C ASP A 346 -20.95 -10.53 -23.92
N GLY A 347 -21.08 -9.52 -24.78
CA GLY A 347 -20.01 -8.87 -25.52
C GLY A 347 -18.96 -8.18 -24.66
N PHE A 348 -17.99 -8.94 -24.15
CA PHE A 348 -16.71 -8.45 -23.66
C PHE A 348 -15.56 -8.95 -24.53
N SER A 349 -15.32 -8.21 -25.61
CA SER A 349 -14.09 -8.33 -26.40
C SER A 349 -12.98 -7.57 -25.68
N TYR A 350 -11.98 -8.27 -25.16
CA TYR A 350 -10.76 -7.65 -24.64
C TYR A 350 -9.94 -7.03 -25.77
N SER A 351 -10.00 -5.71 -25.92
CA SER A 351 -8.97 -4.92 -26.59
C SER A 351 -7.94 -4.44 -25.57
N ASP A 352 -6.65 -4.56 -25.88
CA ASP A 352 -5.57 -3.95 -25.10
C ASP A 352 -5.78 -2.44 -24.92
N THR A 353 -6.21 -2.03 -23.72
CA THR A 353 -6.13 -0.64 -23.25
C THR A 353 -5.75 -0.61 -21.79
N THR A 354 -4.46 -0.39 -21.53
CA THR A 354 -3.93 0.08 -20.24
C THR A 354 -4.45 1.49 -19.97
N SER A 355 -5.58 1.62 -19.26
CA SER A 355 -6.08 2.89 -18.70
C SER A 355 -7.36 2.66 -17.89
N ASP A 356 -7.24 2.41 -16.59
CA ASP A 356 -8.30 2.74 -15.63
C ASP A 356 -7.73 3.20 -14.28
N TYR A 357 -6.93 4.26 -14.35
CA TYR A 357 -6.71 5.17 -13.22
C TYR A 357 -6.96 6.58 -13.75
N GLY A 358 -8.02 7.21 -13.24
CA GLY A 358 -8.51 8.49 -13.75
C GLY A 358 -7.54 9.65 -13.53
N SER A 359 -6.94 10.14 -14.61
CA SER A 359 -6.28 11.45 -14.62
C SER A 359 -7.31 12.56 -14.86
N THR A 360 -7.77 13.19 -13.78
CA THR A 360 -8.50 14.47 -13.85
C THR A 360 -7.52 15.63 -13.79
N GLU A 361 -7.25 16.26 -14.93
CA GLU A 361 -6.40 17.45 -15.01
C GLU A 361 -6.96 18.60 -14.16
N GLN A 362 -6.18 19.07 -13.18
CA GLN A 362 -6.44 20.37 -12.55
C GLN A 362 -5.95 21.50 -13.48
N SER A 363 -6.87 22.05 -14.25
CA SER A 363 -6.65 23.26 -15.04
C SER A 363 -6.63 24.50 -14.13
N TYR A 364 -5.44 25.09 -13.94
CA TYR A 364 -5.30 26.36 -13.25
C TYR A 364 -5.70 27.53 -14.16
N ILE A 365 -6.66 28.33 -13.70
CA ILE A 365 -7.00 29.62 -14.29
C ILE A 365 -5.85 30.61 -14.05
N SER A 366 -5.41 31.30 -15.11
CA SER A 366 -4.66 32.54 -14.99
C SER A 366 -5.10 33.51 -16.09
N ASP A 367 -5.54 34.70 -15.68
CA ASP A 367 -5.95 35.78 -16.57
C ASP A 367 -4.78 36.34 -17.39
N GLY A 368 -5.03 36.75 -18.63
CA GLY A 368 -4.01 37.31 -19.53
C GLY A 368 -4.63 38.07 -20.70
N LEU A 369 -4.84 39.36 -20.49
CA LEU A 369 -5.49 40.29 -21.43
C LEU A 369 -4.75 40.46 -22.77
N ASP A 370 -5.54 40.63 -23.82
CA ASP A 370 -5.42 41.66 -24.87
C ASP A 370 -4.06 41.85 -25.57
N ASP A 371 -3.95 41.43 -26.84
CA ASP A 371 -3.72 42.43 -27.90
C ASP A 371 -4.23 41.96 -29.27
N SER A 372 -4.31 42.94 -30.18
CA SER A 372 -5.07 42.93 -31.43
C SER A 372 -4.19 42.79 -32.70
N LEU A 373 -4.82 42.94 -33.88
CA LEU A 373 -4.23 42.93 -35.24
C LEU A 373 -3.87 41.51 -35.77
N GLY A 374 -4.38 41.00 -36.90
CA GLY A 374 -5.27 41.58 -37.91
C GLY A 374 -4.55 42.07 -39.17
N THR A 375 -4.35 41.18 -40.16
CA THR A 375 -4.27 41.51 -41.61
C THR A 375 -4.49 40.28 -42.49
N ASP A 376 -5.36 40.40 -43.49
CA ASP A 376 -5.44 39.47 -44.63
C ASP A 376 -4.19 39.52 -45.52
N SER A 377 -3.86 38.40 -46.19
CA SER A 377 -3.44 38.45 -47.60
C SER A 377 -3.60 37.11 -48.33
N VAL A 378 -4.31 37.13 -49.45
CA VAL A 378 -4.53 36.01 -50.38
C VAL A 378 -3.48 36.01 -51.51
N SER A 379 -2.92 34.84 -51.86
CA SER A 379 -2.39 34.46 -53.19
C SER A 379 -1.99 32.97 -53.12
N SER A 380 -2.51 32.00 -53.89
CA SER A 380 -2.27 31.72 -55.33
C SER A 380 -0.79 31.89 -55.77
N SER A 381 -0.20 31.01 -56.58
CA SER A 381 -0.76 30.04 -57.54
C SER A 381 0.15 28.82 -57.75
N ASP A 382 -0.33 27.88 -58.58
CA ASP A 382 0.39 26.78 -59.24
C ASP A 382 1.74 27.19 -59.86
N VAL A 383 2.65 26.22 -60.04
CA VAL A 383 3.14 25.77 -61.36
C VAL A 383 3.69 24.33 -61.27
N ASP A 384 3.39 23.56 -62.31
CA ASP A 384 3.70 22.13 -62.50
C ASP A 384 5.10 21.87 -63.11
N SER A 385 5.57 20.63 -62.97
CA SER A 385 6.55 19.93 -63.82
C SER A 385 8.03 20.41 -63.86
N THR A 386 8.95 19.49 -63.53
CA THR A 386 9.77 18.79 -64.54
C THR A 386 10.57 17.65 -63.93
N ALA A 387 10.64 16.52 -64.64
CA ALA A 387 11.48 15.37 -64.29
C ALA A 387 12.87 15.46 -64.95
N SER A 388 13.86 14.74 -64.41
CA SER A 388 14.66 13.72 -65.14
C SER A 388 15.92 13.30 -64.37
N ASN A 389 16.19 11.98 -64.35
CA ASN A 389 17.50 11.30 -64.41
C ASN A 389 18.59 11.60 -63.35
N GLU A 390 19.49 10.67 -62.96
CA GLU A 390 19.59 9.22 -63.15
C GLU A 390 20.53 8.63 -62.06
N SER A 391 20.81 7.33 -62.13
CA SER A 391 21.92 6.60 -61.47
C SER A 391 23.17 7.45 -61.15
N GLY A 392 23.86 7.27 -60.01
CA GLY A 392 24.03 6.06 -59.21
C GLY A 392 25.34 5.36 -59.58
N TYR A 393 26.27 5.23 -58.63
CA TYR A 393 27.35 4.23 -58.63
C TYR A 393 27.93 4.07 -57.23
N SER A 394 28.08 2.81 -56.82
CA SER A 394 28.92 2.38 -55.69
C SER A 394 30.10 1.59 -56.25
N GLU A 395 31.27 1.73 -55.62
CA GLU A 395 32.25 0.66 -55.39
C GLU A 395 32.82 0.84 -53.98
#